data_AF-A0A524EQE9-F1
#
_entry.id   AF-A0A524EQE9-F1
#
_cell.length_a   1.000
_cell.length_b   1.000
_cell.length_c   1.000
_cell.angle_alpha   90.00
_cell.angle_beta   90.00
_cell.angle_gamma   90.00
#
_symmetry.space_group_name_H-M   'P 1'
#
loop_
_entity.id
_entity.type
_entity.pdbx_description
1 polymer ?
#
loop_
_entity_poly.entity_id
_entity_poly.type
_entity_poly.pdbx_seq_one_letter_code
_entity_poly.pdbx_strand_id
1 'polypeptide(L)'
;MRRMTSKIRSSLKEKGIECHSVYELPNAEETRVLLAFNSQKNPRLSTKKIRKILNKMGVGKFDVPREFSRLSASFLHLEVITGARTEKTPQKAAQ
;
A
#
# COMPACT_ATOMS: atom_id res chain seq x y z
N MET A 1 14.73 -5.27 -0.62
CA MET A 1 14.39 -3.83 -0.55
C MET A 1 13.78 -3.29 -1.86
N ARG A 2 14.46 -3.19 -3.02
CA ARG A 2 13.82 -2.67 -4.28
C ARG A 2 12.72 -3.54 -4.93
N ARG A 3 12.66 -4.84 -4.63
CA ARG A 3 11.77 -5.77 -5.35
C ARG A 3 10.29 -5.57 -5.02
N MET A 4 9.95 -5.21 -3.78
CA MET A 4 8.55 -5.02 -3.35
C MET A 4 7.93 -3.79 -4.01
N THR A 5 8.59 -2.63 -3.91
CA THR A 5 8.10 -1.36 -4.48
C THR A 5 7.98 -1.45 -6.01
N SER A 6 8.96 -2.06 -6.69
CA SER A 6 8.87 -2.34 -8.13
C SER A 6 7.69 -3.26 -8.47
N LYS A 7 7.46 -4.33 -7.70
CA LYS A 7 6.36 -5.26 -7.94
C LYS A 7 5.00 -4.58 -7.74
N ILE A 8 4.85 -3.77 -6.68
CA ILE A 8 3.65 -2.97 -6.43
C ILE A 8 3.39 -2.02 -7.61
N ARG A 9 4.41 -1.28 -8.05
CA ARG A 9 4.29 -0.36 -9.16
C ARG A 9 3.86 -1.06 -10.46
N SER A 10 4.47 -2.21 -10.78
CA SER A 10 4.12 -2.99 -11.96
C SER A 10 2.68 -3.52 -11.87
N SER A 11 2.28 -4.11 -10.74
CA SER A 11 0.93 -4.67 -10.58
C SER A 11 -0.17 -3.62 -10.63
N LEU A 12 0.09 -2.39 -10.15
CA LEU A 12 -0.83 -1.26 -10.31
C LEU A 12 -0.92 -0.82 -11.78
N LYS A 13 0.22 -0.70 -12.46
CA LYS A 13 0.30 -0.32 -13.87
C LYS A 13 -0.41 -1.32 -14.78
N GLU A 14 -0.23 -2.62 -14.55
CA GLU A 14 -0.93 -3.71 -15.27
C GLU A 14 -2.46 -3.66 -15.12
N LYS A 15 -2.96 -2.95 -14.10
CA LYS A 15 -4.39 -2.73 -13.85
C LYS A 15 -4.86 -1.34 -14.25
N GLY A 16 -4.04 -0.61 -15.00
CA GLY A 16 -4.33 0.74 -15.50
C GLY A 16 -4.37 1.80 -14.41
N ILE A 17 -3.68 1.57 -13.29
CA ILE A 17 -3.57 2.54 -12.19
C ILE A 17 -2.19 3.16 -12.24
N GLU A 18 -2.14 4.47 -12.48
CA GLU A 18 -0.88 5.20 -12.48
C GLU A 18 -0.52 5.60 -11.04
N CYS A 19 0.41 4.85 -10.45
CA CYS A 19 1.01 5.20 -9.18
C CYS A 19 2.20 6.15 -9.41
N HIS A 20 2.07 7.37 -8.90
CA HIS A 20 3.06 8.42 -9.06
C HIS A 20 4.34 8.09 -8.28
N SER A 21 4.20 7.65 -7.03
CA SER A 21 5.31 7.25 -6.19
C SER A 21 4.96 6.07 -5.29
N VAL A 22 5.93 5.20 -5.06
CA VAL A 22 5.87 4.08 -4.12
C VAL A 22 7.08 4.23 -3.21
N TYR A 23 6.83 4.52 -1.93
CA TYR A 23 7.88 4.75 -0.94
C TYR A 23 7.72 3.79 0.23
N GLU A 24 8.78 3.10 0.61
CA GLU A 24 8.79 2.26 1.81
C GLU A 24 9.20 3.14 2.99
N LEU A 25 8.39 3.18 4.06
CA LEU A 25 8.67 3.99 5.24
C LEU A 25 9.78 3.30 6.05
N PRO A 26 10.95 3.92 6.24
CA PRO A 26 12.01 3.34 7.05
C PRO A 26 11.60 3.32 8.53
N ASN A 27 12.13 2.34 9.28
CA ASN A 27 12.02 2.26 10.75
C ASN A 27 10.62 2.06 11.33
N ALA A 28 9.66 1.57 10.54
CA ALA A 28 8.38 1.12 11.10
C ALA A 28 8.51 -0.30 11.65
N GLU A 29 7.91 -0.57 12.83
CA GLU A 29 7.86 -1.92 13.43
C GLU A 29 7.22 -2.95 12.49
N GLU A 30 6.36 -2.47 11.59
CA GLU A 30 5.78 -3.22 10.48
C GLU A 30 6.26 -2.62 9.16
N THR A 31 6.40 -3.44 8.11
CA THR A 31 6.79 -2.90 6.79
C THR A 31 5.64 -2.08 6.19
N ARG A 32 5.79 -0.76 6.17
CA ARG A 32 4.79 0.18 5.64
C ARG A 32 5.23 0.75 4.30
N VAL A 33 4.28 0.87 3.37
CA VAL A 33 4.50 1.42 2.04
C VAL A 33 3.51 2.55 1.79
N LEU A 34 4.03 3.73 1.50
CA LEU A 34 3.25 4.88 1.06
C LEU A 34 3.09 4.85 -0.46
N LEU A 35 1.84 4.90 -0.92
CA LEU A 35 1.47 4.99 -2.32
C LEU A 35 0.91 6.38 -2.60
N ALA A 36 1.50 7.08 -3.57
CA ALA A 36 1.01 8.36 -4.04
C ALA A 36 0.36 8.20 -5.41
N PHE A 37 -0.84 8.76 -5.58
CA PHE A 37 -1.62 8.75 -6.82
C PHE A 37 -1.96 10.17 -7.22
N ASN A 38 -1.85 10.47 -8.51
CA ASN A 38 -2.40 11.71 -9.05
C ASN A 38 -3.93 11.54 -9.19
N SER A 39 -4.70 12.45 -8.61
CA SER A 39 -6.17 12.39 -8.59
C SER A 39 -6.79 12.56 -9.98
N GLN A 40 -6.18 13.38 -10.84
CA GLN A 40 -6.63 13.62 -12.22
C GLN A 40 -6.38 12.41 -13.13
N LYS A 41 -5.27 11.70 -12.90
CA LYS A 41 -4.93 10.47 -13.66
C LYS A 41 -5.71 9.25 -13.18
N ASN A 42 -6.28 9.30 -11.98
CA ASN A 42 -6.96 8.18 -11.32
C ASN A 42 -8.37 8.56 -10.81
N PRO A 43 -9.28 9.07 -11.66
CA PRO A 43 -10.53 9.71 -11.24
C PRO A 43 -11.54 8.77 -10.56
N ARG A 44 -11.43 7.45 -10.78
CA ARG A 44 -12.33 6.42 -10.19
C ARG A 44 -11.58 5.48 -9.25
N LEU A 45 -10.44 5.92 -8.72
CA LEU A 45 -9.65 5.08 -7.85
C LEU A 45 -10.29 4.96 -6.48
N SER A 46 -10.42 3.72 -6.01
CA SER A 46 -10.91 3.42 -4.67
C SER A 46 -9.89 2.57 -3.92
N THR A 47 -9.83 2.76 -2.61
CA THR A 47 -9.03 1.95 -1.69
C THR A 47 -9.38 0.47 -1.78
N LYS A 48 -10.66 0.13 -1.99
CA LYS A 48 -11.13 -1.24 -2.25
C LYS A 48 -10.47 -1.86 -3.49
N LYS A 49 -10.36 -1.09 -4.58
CA LYS A 49 -9.68 -1.54 -5.82
C LYS A 49 -8.20 -1.78 -5.55
N ILE A 50 -7.52 -0.86 -4.86
CA ILE A 50 -6.12 -1.02 -4.46
C ILE A 50 -5.93 -2.27 -3.59
N ARG A 51 -6.73 -2.44 -2.54
CA ARG A 51 -6.69 -3.61 -1.66
C ARG A 51 -6.81 -4.92 -2.44
N LYS A 52 -7.75 -5.01 -3.38
CA LYS A 52 -7.95 -6.20 -4.22
C LYS A 52 -6.74 -6.48 -5.11
N ILE A 53 -6.11 -5.45 -5.66
CA ILE A 53 -4.92 -5.61 -6.52
C ILE A 53 -3.74 -6.07 -5.68
N LEU A 54 -3.43 -5.36 -4.59
CA LEU A 54 -2.28 -5.67 -3.74
C LEU A 54 -2.36 -7.09 -3.15
N ASN A 55 -3.51 -7.48 -2.62
CA ASN A 55 -3.70 -8.84 -2.07
C ASN A 55 -3.73 -9.94 -3.14
N LYS A 56 -3.88 -9.60 -4.43
CA LYS A 56 -3.77 -10.57 -5.53
C LYS A 56 -2.34 -10.75 -6.04
N MET A 57 -1.37 -9.94 -5.59
CA MET A 57 0.01 -10.02 -6.06
C MET A 57 0.78 -11.24 -5.51
N GLY A 58 0.22 -11.94 -4.52
CA GLY A 58 0.83 -13.12 -3.90
C GLY A 58 2.10 -12.81 -3.10
N VAL A 59 2.22 -11.59 -2.54
CA VAL A 59 3.41 -11.15 -1.76
C VAL A 59 3.09 -11.00 -0.27
N GLY A 60 1.99 -11.61 0.18
CA GLY A 60 1.47 -11.48 1.54
C GLY A 60 0.20 -10.65 1.61
N LYS A 61 -0.30 -10.49 2.84
CA LYS A 61 -1.52 -9.72 3.12
C LYS A 61 -1.17 -8.24 3.25
N PHE A 62 -1.87 -7.42 2.48
CA PHE A 62 -1.80 -5.97 2.57
C PHE A 62 -3.00 -5.47 3.34
N ASP A 63 -2.75 -4.76 4.44
CA ASP A 63 -3.77 -3.93 5.04
C ASP A 63 -3.77 -2.53 4.40
N VAL A 64 -4.96 -2.09 4.02
CA VAL A 64 -5.16 -0.91 3.19
C VAL A 64 -6.27 -0.07 3.82
N PRO A 65 -6.01 1.16 4.26
CA PRO A 65 -7.03 1.96 4.94
C PRO A 65 -8.27 2.18 4.06
N ARG A 66 -9.39 2.50 4.69
CA ARG A 66 -10.68 2.64 4.00
C ARG A 66 -10.71 3.87 3.09
N GLU A 67 -9.90 4.87 3.37
CA GLU A 67 -9.91 6.16 2.70
C GLU A 67 -8.50 6.59 2.28
N PHE A 68 -8.44 7.49 1.29
CA PHE A 68 -7.19 8.13 0.90
C PHE A 68 -6.93 9.34 1.79
N SER A 69 -5.68 9.53 2.19
CA SER A 69 -5.22 10.79 2.78
C SER A 69 -4.97 11.78 1.66
N ARG A 70 -5.62 12.94 1.69
CA ARG A 70 -5.45 13.98 0.66
C ARG A 70 -4.45 15.02 1.16
N LEU A 71 -3.25 15.04 0.58
CA LEU A 71 -2.22 16.05 0.89
C LEU A 71 -2.39 17.31 0.04
N SER A 72 -3.01 17.20 -1.14
CA SER A 72 -3.32 18.36 -1.99
C SER A 72 -4.50 18.07 -2.92
N ALA A 73 -4.92 19.08 -3.69
CA ALA A 73 -5.95 18.90 -4.72
C ALA A 73 -5.58 17.80 -5.74
N SER A 74 -4.29 17.68 -6.05
CA SER A 74 -3.76 16.84 -7.13
C SER A 74 -3.27 15.47 -6.68
N PHE A 75 -3.06 15.24 -5.39
CA PHE A 75 -2.44 14.01 -4.89
C PHE A 75 -3.23 13.31 -3.77
N LEU A 76 -3.46 12.01 -3.97
CA LEU A 76 -4.04 11.08 -3.01
C LEU A 76 -2.93 10.16 -2.49
N HIS A 77 -2.85 10.02 -1.17
CA HIS A 77 -1.89 9.16 -0.49
C HIS A 77 -2.60 7.99 0.18
N LEU A 78 -1.92 6.84 0.18
CA LEU A 78 -2.40 5.63 0.82
C LEU A 78 -1.23 4.93 1.48
N GLU A 79 -1.20 4.94 2.81
CA GLU A 79 -0.26 4.15 3.59
C GLU A 79 -0.81 2.73 3.69
N VAL A 80 -0.06 1.75 3.18
CA VAL A 80 -0.42 0.33 3.25
C VAL A 80 0.57 -0.41 4.13
N ILE A 81 0.06 -1.27 5.00
CA ILE A 81 0.88 -2.10 5.88
C ILE A 81 1.00 -3.47 5.23
N THR A 82 2.23 -3.95 5.10
CA THR A 82 2.54 -5.27 4.55
C THR A 82 2.93 -6.19 5.69
N GLY A 83 2.32 -7.38 5.75
CA GLY A 83 2.68 -8.40 6.76
C GLY A 83 1.70 -8.57 7.93
N ALA A 84 0.52 -7.93 7.91
CA ALA A 84 -0.47 -7.97 9.01
C ALA A 84 -1.10 -9.36 9.34
N ARG A 85 -0.51 -10.48 8.91
CA ARG A 85 -0.86 -11.82 9.43
C ARG A 85 0.13 -12.96 9.07
N THR A 86 1.43 -12.70 9.01
CA THR A 86 2.42 -13.80 8.86
C THR A 86 3.35 -14.02 10.03
N GLU A 87 3.21 -13.31 11.15
CA GLU A 87 3.74 -13.77 12.42
C GLU A 87 2.72 -13.46 13.53
N LYS A 88 2.09 -14.52 14.06
CA LYS A 88 1.64 -14.47 15.45
C LYS A 88 2.92 -14.38 16.28
N THR A 89 3.41 -13.18 16.54
CA THR A 89 4.30 -12.98 17.67
C THR A 89 3.41 -13.20 18.89
N PRO A 90 3.66 -14.22 19.74
CA PRO A 90 2.94 -14.30 21.00
C PRO A 90 3.31 -13.04 21.76
N GLN A 91 2.31 -12.19 21.96
CA GLN A 91 2.37 -11.08 22.88
C GLN A 91 2.73 -11.70 24.24
N LYS A 92 4.02 -11.67 24.60
CA LYS A 92 4.45 -11.96 25.96
C LYS A 92 3.79 -10.88 26.80
N ALA A 93 2.71 -11.28 27.47
CA ALA A 93 2.14 -10.52 28.56
C ALA A 93 3.29 -10.20 29.52
N ALA A 94 3.46 -8.91 29.79
CA ALA A 94 4.23 -8.45 30.92
C ALA A 94 3.68 -9.12 32.19
N GLN A 95 4.55 -9.79 32.92
CA GLN A 95 4.44 -10.07 34.34
C GLN A 95 5.80 -9.76 34.95
#